data_AF-A0A916B3J2-F1
#
_entry.id   AF-A0A916B3J2-F1
#
_cell.length_a   1.000
_cell.length_b   1.000
_cell.length_c   1.000
_cell.angle_alpha   90.00
_cell.angle_beta   90.00
_cell.angle_gamma   90.00
#
_symmetry.space_group_name_H-M   'P 1'
#
loop_
_entity.id
_entity.type
_entity.pdbx_description
1 polymer ?
#
loop_
_entity_poly.entity_id
_entity_poly.type
_entity_poly.pdbx_seq_one_letter_code
_entity_poly.pdbx_strand_id
1 'polypeptide(L)' 'VCDALKMAAWQRRPKAGLIHHSDRGSQYASKAFRKLLRINGFQGSMSRK' A
#
# COMPACT_ATOMS: atom_id res chain seq x y z
N VAL A 1 -7.36 1.78 6.00
CA VAL A 1 -6.44 1.60 4.84
C VAL A 1 -5.99 0.16 4.62
N CYS A 2 -5.57 -0.60 5.64
CA CYS A 2 -5.06 -1.96 5.43
C CYS A 2 -6.11 -2.93 4.86
N ASP A 3 -7.32 -2.96 5.41
CA ASP A 3 -8.34 -3.91 4.92
C ASP A 3 -8.83 -3.55 3.53
N ALA A 4 -8.97 -2.25 3.23
CA ALA A 4 -9.23 -1.78 1.87
C ALA A 4 -8.16 -2.25 0.88
N LEU A 5 -6.87 -2.15 1.25
CA LEU A 5 -5.78 -2.65 0.41
C LEU A 5 -5.82 -4.17 0.24
N LYS A 6 -6.12 -4.94 1.29
CA LYS A 6 -6.28 -6.40 1.20
C LYS A 6 -7.41 -6.78 0.24
N MET A 7 -8.58 -6.16 0.39
CA MET A 7 -9.73 -6.43 -0.48
C MET A 7 -9.41 -6.09 -1.94
N ALA A 8 -8.80 -4.92 -2.18
CA ALA A 8 -8.43 -4.51 -3.53
C ALA A 8 -7.37 -5.43 -4.15
N ALA A 9 -6.35 -5.84 -3.40
CA ALA A 9 -5.31 -6.75 -3.87
C ALA A 9 -5.89 -8.14 -4.19
N TRP A 10 -6.77 -8.66 -3.34
CA TRP A 10 -7.43 -9.95 -3.56
C TRP A 10 -8.32 -9.92 -4.81
N GLN A 11 -9.13 -8.87 -4.97
CA GLN A 11 -10.06 -8.76 -6.10
C GLN A 11 -9.34 -8.52 -7.43
N ARG A 12 -8.31 -7.65 -7.45
CA ARG A 12 -7.68 -7.19 -8.70
C ARG A 12 -6.43 -7.98 -9.10
N ARG A 13 -5.83 -8.71 -8.16
CA ARG A 13 -4.62 -9.54 -8.36
C ARG A 13 -3.52 -8.83 -9.19
N PRO A 14 -3.15 -7.58 -8.84
CA PRO A 14 -2.16 -6.83 -9.61
C PRO A 14 -0.77 -7.50 -9.55
N LYS A 15 0.03 -7.25 -10.58
CA LYS A 15 1.42 -7.74 -10.64
C LYS A 15 2.30 -7.03 -9.61
N ALA A 16 3.37 -7.70 -9.19
CA ALA A 16 4.43 -7.09 -8.38
C ALA A 16 5.01 -5.86 -9.10
N GLY A 17 5.45 -4.88 -8.32
CA GLY A 17 5.92 -3.58 -8.83
C GLY A 17 4.84 -2.50 -8.94
N LEU A 18 3.57 -2.80 -8.65
CA LEU A 18 2.52 -1.78 -8.56
C LEU A 18 2.93 -0.67 -7.58
N ILE A 19 2.82 0.58 -8.01
CA ILE A 19 3.09 1.74 -7.17
C ILE A 19 1.78 2.21 -6.52
N HIS A 20 1.76 2.24 -5.20
CA HIS A 20 0.67 2.83 -4.41
C HIS A 20 1.05 4.25 -4.01
N HIS A 21 0.42 5.23 -4.66
CA HIS A 21 0.56 6.64 -4.31
C HIS A 21 -0.37 7.00 -3.16
N SER A 22 0.19 7.68 -2.15
CA SER A 22 -0.54 8.15 -0.97
C SER A 22 0.10 9.43 -0.43
N ASP A 23 -0.61 10.14 0.43
CA ASP A 23 0.02 11.14 1.29
C ASP A 23 0.86 10.47 2.40
N ARG A 24 1.55 11.27 3.22
CA ARG A 24 2.31 10.79 4.39
C ARG A 24 1.49 10.81 5.69
N GLY A 25 0.17 10.65 5.60
CA GLY A 25 -0.70 10.54 6.77
C GLY A 25 -0.35 9.33 7.64
N SER A 26 -0.66 9.40 8.94
CA SER A 26 -0.29 8.36 9.92
C SER A 26 -0.77 6.95 9.55
N GLN A 27 -1.89 6.85 8.85
CA GLN A 27 -2.47 5.60 8.37
C GLN A 27 -1.57 4.91 7.32
N TYR A 28 -1.12 5.67 6.31
CA TYR A 28 -0.23 5.19 5.24
C TYR A 28 1.21 5.06 5.72
N ALA A 29 1.65 5.97 6.59
CA ALA A 29 2.94 5.90 7.25
C ALA A 29 3.01 4.80 8.32
N SER A 30 1.94 4.07 8.63
CA SER A 30 1.98 3.00 9.66
C SER A 30 2.88 1.83 9.24
N LYS A 31 3.48 1.14 10.23
CA LYS A 31 4.29 -0.08 9.98
C LYS A 31 3.44 -1.19 9.35
N ALA A 32 2.19 -1.32 9.79
CA ALA A 32 1.26 -2.33 9.29
C ALA A 32 0.97 -2.14 7.79
N PHE A 33 0.67 -0.91 7.37
CA PHE A 33 0.40 -0.62 5.97
C PHE A 33 1.63 -0.83 5.08
N ARG A 34 2.80 -0.34 5.50
CA ARG A 34 4.06 -0.56 4.78
C ARG A 34 4.43 -2.04 4.65
N LYS A 35 4.21 -2.84 5.71
CA LYS A 35 4.39 -4.29 5.67
C LYS A 35 3.44 -4.94 4.66
N LEU A 36 2.19 -4.51 4.62
CA LEU A 36 1.19 -5.04 3.71
C LEU A 36 1.53 -4.76 2.23
N LEU A 37 2.02 -3.56 1.90
CA LEU A 37 2.53 -3.25 0.56
C LEU A 37 3.65 -4.22 0.16
N ARG A 38 4.64 -4.41 1.04
CA ARG A 38 5.78 -5.32 0.79
C ARG A 38 5.34 -6.76 0.55
N ILE A 39 4.38 -7.28 1.34
CA ILE A 39 3.87 -8.65 1.19
C ILE A 39 3.21 -8.86 -0.18
N ASN A 40 2.52 -7.84 -0.69
CA ASN A 40 1.89 -7.90 -2.01
C ASN A 40 2.86 -7.54 -3.16
N GLY A 41 4.13 -7.27 -2.87
CA GLY A 41 5.10 -6.83 -3.87
C GLY A 41 4.86 -5.43 -4.41
N PHE A 42 4.15 -4.57 -3.68
CA PHE A 42 3.84 -3.19 -4.08
C PHE A 42 4.90 -2.22 -3.55
N GLN A 43 5.08 -1.11 -4.27
CA GLN A 43 5.96 -0.02 -3.89
C GLN A 43 5.13 1.14 -3.34
N GLY A 44 5.48 1.65 -2.16
CA GLY A 44 4.82 2.84 -1.61
C GLY A 44 5.50 4.11 -2.10
N SER A 45 4.72 5.05 -2.64
CA SER A 45 5.18 6.40 -2.97
C SER A 45 4.36 7.40 -2.17
N MET A 46 4.94 7.89 -1.08
CA MET A 46 4.30 8.87 -0.20
C MET A 46 4.76 10.27 -0.55
N SER A 47 3.83 11.22 -0.66
CA SER A 47 4.21 12.63 -0.87
C SER A 47 5.07 13.14 0.28
N ARG A 48 6.06 13.99 -0.04
CA ARG A 48 6.74 14.83 0.95
C ARG A 48 5.91 16.11 1.07
N LYS A 49 5.61 16.53 2.29
CA LYS A 49 5.10 17.87 2.54
C LYS A 49 6.24 18.86 2.31
#